data_AF-A0A5K1BZT8-F1
#
_entry.id   AF-A0A5K1BZT8-F1
#
_cell.length_a   1.000
_cell.length_b   1.000
_cell.length_c   1.000
_cell.angle_alpha   90.00
_cell.angle_beta   90.00
_cell.angle_gamma   90.00
#
_symmetry.space_group_name_H-M   'P 1'
#
loop_
_entity.id
_entity.type
_entity.pdbx_description
1 polymer ?
#
loop_
_entity_poly.entity_id
_entity_poly.type
_entity_poly.pdbx_seq_one_letter_code
_entity_poly.pdbx_strand_id
1 'polypeptide(L)' 'YAYEELSEVSPDHCFLAYTMYNKEIDSFSLSVKDLSTGSLCNSPKVDRVANLAWAMGGKALLYTVTDTNRRPY' A
#
# COMPACT_ATOMS: atom_id res chain seq x y z
N TYR A 1 12.22 12.91 -6.22
CA TYR A 1 11.99 11.53 -5.76
C TYR A 1 10.66 11.57 -5.03
N ALA A 2 9.62 11.03 -5.66
CA ALA A 2 8.24 11.22 -5.26
C ALA A 2 8.00 10.60 -3.87
N TYR A 3 7.88 11.45 -2.85
CA TYR A 3 7.23 11.11 -1.58
C TYR A 3 5.71 11.26 -1.77
N GLU A 4 5.19 10.68 -2.84
CA GLU A 4 3.78 10.78 -3.17
C GLU A 4 3.03 9.74 -2.35
N GLU A 5 1.98 10.18 -1.69
CA GLU A 5 0.99 9.28 -1.12
C GLU A 5 0.48 8.37 -2.24
N LEU A 6 0.91 7.11 -2.20
CA LEU A 6 0.49 6.13 -3.19
C LEU A 6 -0.94 5.74 -2.89
N SER A 7 -1.77 5.72 -3.92
CA SER A 7 -3.12 5.17 -3.84
C SER A 7 -3.49 4.50 -5.16
N GLU A 8 -4.09 3.32 -5.08
CA GLU A 8 -4.51 2.56 -6.23
C GLU A 8 -5.80 1.80 -5.90
N VAL A 9 -6.81 1.96 -6.74
CA VAL A 9 -8.08 1.23 -6.64
C VAL A 9 -7.95 -0.08 -7.40
N SER A 10 -8.46 -1.17 -6.84
CA SER A 10 -8.45 -2.47 -7.50
C SER A 10 -9.28 -2.42 -8.79
N PRO A 11 -8.92 -3.20 -9.83
CA PRO A 11 -9.68 -3.23 -11.09
C PRO A 11 -11.15 -3.61 -10.95
N ASP A 12 -11.51 -4.36 -9.91
CA ASP A 12 -12.88 -4.74 -9.57
C ASP A 12 -13.60 -3.69 -8.69
N HIS A 13 -12.93 -2.59 -8.35
CA HIS A 13 -13.41 -1.51 -7.49
C HIS A 13 -13.84 -1.94 -6.09
N CYS A 14 -13.43 -3.12 -5.63
CA CYS A 14 -13.75 -3.64 -4.31
C CYS A 14 -12.75 -3.19 -3.24
N PHE A 15 -11.52 -2.84 -3.60
CA PHE A 15 -10.45 -2.51 -2.67
C PHE A 15 -9.71 -1.23 -3.05
N LEU A 16 -9.22 -0.52 -2.03
CA LEU A 16 -8.31 0.61 -2.16
C LEU A 16 -7.03 0.29 -1.41
N ALA A 17 -5.90 0.24 -2.12
CA ALA A 17 -4.57 0.19 -1.54
C ALA A 17 -4.04 1.62 -1.44
N TYR A 18 -3.52 2.00 -0.28
CA TYR A 18 -2.95 3.32 -0.08
C TYR A 18 -1.88 3.31 1.00
N THR A 19 -0.96 4.27 0.92
CA THR A 19 0.05 4.46 1.95
C THR A 19 -0.33 5.60 2.89
N MET A 20 -0.17 5.39 4.19
CA MET A 20 -0.30 6.44 5.20
C MET A 20 1.03 6.69 5.89
N TYR A 21 1.34 7.95 6.15
CA TYR A 21 2.52 8.29 6.93
C TYR A 21 2.34 7.90 8.41
N ASN A 22 3.23 7.05 8.89
CA ASN A 22 3.34 6.65 10.28
C ASN A 22 4.48 7.42 10.96
N LYS A 23 4.12 8.30 11.90
CA LYS A 23 5.05 9.15 12.65
C LYS A 23 5.97 8.38 13.59
N GLU A 24 5.55 7.22 14.10
CA GLU A 24 6.32 6.45 15.09
C GLU A 24 7.57 5.83 14.46
N ILE A 25 7.49 5.50 13.18
CA ILE A 25 8.54 4.83 12.41
C ILE A 25 9.08 5.67 11.26
N ASP A 26 8.70 6.96 11.19
CA ASP A 26 9.10 7.93 10.16
C ASP A 26 9.01 7.37 8.74
N SER A 27 7.90 6.69 8.42
CA SER A 27 7.75 6.06 7.11
C SER A 27 6.30 5.87 6.68
N PHE A 28 6.11 5.62 5.38
CA PHE A 28 4.80 5.33 4.80
C PHE A 28 4.48 3.85 4.92
N SER A 29 3.36 3.54 5.57
CA SER A 29 2.85 2.18 5.76
C SER A 29 1.68 1.91 4.81
N LEU A 30 1.67 0.73 4.19
CA LEU A 30 0.59 0.25 3.34
C LEU A 30 -0.62 -0.13 4.19
N SER A 31 -1.77 0.33 3.72
CA SER A 31 -3.10 0.00 4.21
C SER A 31 -4.00 -0.39 3.04
N VAL A 32 -4.84 -1.40 3.24
CA VAL A 32 -5.85 -1.82 2.25
C VAL A 32 -7.21 -1.68 2.88
N LYS A 33 -8.11 -0.96 2.20
CA LYS A 33 -9.50 -0.76 2.62
C LYS A 33 -10.42 -1.50 1.67
N ASP A 34 -11.32 -2.28 2.24
CA ASP A 34 -12.47 -2.84 1.52
C ASP A 34 -13.51 -1.74 1.32
N LEU A 35 -13.81 -1.44 0.06
CA LEU A 35 -14.76 -0.42 -0.35
C LEU A 35 -16.21 -0.91 -0.29
N SER A 36 -16.43 -2.22 -0.32
CA SER A 36 -17.76 -2.82 -0.22
C SER A 36 -18.31 -2.77 1.21
N THR A 37 -17.44 -3.02 2.20
CA THR A 37 -17.81 -3.02 3.62
C THR A 37 -17.37 -1.75 4.36
N GLY A 38 -16.44 -0.98 3.78
CA GLY A 38 -15.79 0.16 4.41
C GLY A 38 -14.73 -0.21 5.46
N SER A 39 -14.46 -1.51 5.65
CA SER A 39 -13.56 -2.01 6.68
C SER A 39 -12.10 -2.00 6.22
N LEU A 40 -11.17 -1.84 7.16
CA LEU A 40 -9.75 -1.98 6.88
C LEU A 40 -9.36 -3.46 6.89
N CYS A 41 -8.62 -3.91 5.87
CA CYS A 41 -8.07 -5.25 5.86
C CYS A 41 -6.94 -5.34 6.91
N ASN A 42 -6.97 -6.42 7.72
CA ASN A 42 -5.96 -6.64 8.76
C ASN A 42 -4.55 -6.92 8.21
N SER A 43 -4.45 -7.28 6.94
CA SER A 43 -3.21 -7.59 6.24
C SER A 43 -3.27 -7.02 4.82
N PRO A 44 -2.15 -6.56 4.26
CA PRO A 44 -0.81 -6.47 4.86
C PRO A 44 -0.56 -5.14 5.59
N LYS A 45 0.16 -5.18 6.73
CA LYS A 45 0.75 -3.99 7.36
C LYS A 45 2.24 -3.99 7.04
N VAL A 46 2.63 -3.20 6.05
CA VAL A 46 4.00 -3.18 5.52
C VAL A 46 4.49 -1.74 5.49
N ASP A 47 5.65 -1.50 6.06
CA ASP A 47 6.26 -0.18 6.10
C ASP A 47 7.17 0.03 4.90
N ARG A 48 7.45 1.31 4.59
CA ARG A 48 8.49 1.74 3.66
C ARG A 48 8.23 1.26 2.23
N VAL A 49 6.94 1.23 1.86
CA VAL A 49 6.45 0.89 0.54
C VAL A 49 6.73 2.02 -0.45
N ALA A 50 7.27 1.67 -1.61
CA ALA A 50 7.66 2.60 -2.66
C ALA A 50 6.84 2.48 -3.95
N ASN A 51 6.14 1.36 -4.17
CA ASN A 51 5.23 1.16 -5.30
C ASN A 51 4.10 0.20 -4.92
N LEU A 52 2.97 0.35 -5.60
CA LEU A 52 1.79 -0.50 -5.51
C LEU A 52 1.38 -0.91 -6.94
N ALA A 53 0.88 -2.14 -7.09
CA ALA A 53 0.25 -2.61 -8.31
C ALA A 53 -0.77 -3.70 -7.98
N TRP A 54 -2.02 -3.54 -8.39
CA TRP A 54 -2.99 -4.63 -8.34
C TRP A 54 -2.70 -5.68 -9.42
N ALA A 55 -2.78 -6.95 -9.03
CA ALA A 55 -2.61 -8.11 -9.89
C ALA A 55 -3.82 -9.03 -9.81
N MET A 56 -3.88 -10.01 -10.72
CA MET A 56 -4.92 -11.05 -10.71
C MET A 56 -6.36 -10.48 -10.73
N GLY A 57 -6.55 -9.33 -11.40
CA GLY A 57 -7.84 -8.66 -11.50
C GLY A 57 -8.36 -8.08 -10.17
N GLY A 58 -7.47 -7.65 -9.27
CA GLY A 58 -7.84 -7.07 -7.96
C GLY A 58 -7.77 -8.05 -6.78
N LYS A 59 -7.43 -9.32 -7.05
CA LYS A 59 -7.34 -10.37 -6.01
C LYS A 59 -5.98 -10.45 -5.32
N ALA A 60 -4.97 -9.79 -5.86
CA ALA A 60 -3.62 -9.75 -5.29
C ALA A 60 -3.06 -8.33 -5.40
N LEU A 61 -2.29 -7.92 -4.40
CA LEU A 61 -1.59 -6.64 -4.40
C LEU A 61 -0.09 -6.90 -4.34
N LEU A 62 0.63 -6.38 -5.33
CA LEU A 62 2.08 -6.38 -5.37
C LEU A 62 2.60 -5.03 -4.87
N TYR A 63 3.69 -5.06 -4.12
CA TYR A 63 4.31 -3.85 -3.59
C TYR A 63 5.83 -4.05 -3.47
N THR A 64 6.58 -2.95 -3.58
CA THR A 64 8.03 -2.96 -3.35
C THR A 64 8.34 -2.22 -2.06
N VAL A 65 9.22 -2.78 -1.23
CA VAL A 65 9.73 -2.14 -0.02
C VAL A 65 11.15 -1.65 -0.22
N THR A 66 11.55 -0.61 0.51
CA THR A 66 12.92 -0.09 0.48
C THR A 66 13.71 -0.51 1.72
N ASP A 67 15.02 -0.71 1.59
CA ASP A 67 15.95 -0.96 2.71
C ASP A 67 16.11 0.28 3.60
N THR A 68 16.76 0.18 4.77
CA THR A 68 16.93 1.30 5.72
C THR A 68 17.59 2.55 5.11
N ASN A 69 18.37 2.35 4.04
CA ASN A 69 19.02 3.40 3.26
C ASN A 69 18.16 3.91 2.08
N ARG A 70 16.87 3.56 2.04
CA ARG A 70 15.90 3.95 1.01
C ARG A 70 16.28 3.45 -0.39
N ARG A 71 17.02 2.35 -0.48
CA ARG A 71 17.36 1.68 -1.74
C ARG A 71 16.33 0.57 -2.02
N PRO A 72 15.92 0.38 -3.28
CA PRO A 72 15.12 -0.79 -3.65
C PRO A 72 15.90 -2.07 -3.34
N TYR A 73 15.21 -3.07 -2.80
CA TYR A 73 15.75 -4.43 -2.63
C TYR A 73 15.61 -5.24 -3.93
#